data_AF-I4HDQ1-F1
#
_entry.id   AF-I4HDQ1-F1
#
_cell.length_a   1.000
_cell.length_b   1.000
_cell.length_c   1.000
_cell.angle_alpha   90.00
_cell.angle_beta   90.00
_cell.angle_gamma   90.00
#
_symmetry.space_group_name_H-M   'P 1'
#
loop_
_entity.id
_entity.type
_entity.pdbx_description
1 polymer ?
#
loop_
_entity_poly.entity_id
_entity_poly.type
_entity_poly.pdbx_seq_one_letter_code
_entity_poly.pdbx_strand_id
1 'polypeptide(L)' 'MNQTTANYDEPWKEALTEYFESFLYFFFPEAHQLISYQLSVISYQLSVTNWKQVSG' A
#
# COMPACT_ATOMS: atom_id res chain seq x y z
N MET A 1 24.68 32.04 6.69
CA MET A 1 23.23 31.72 6.79
C MET A 1 23.07 30.30 6.30
N ASN A 2 22.76 29.35 7.19
CA ASN A 2 22.44 27.99 6.75
C ASN A 2 21.10 28.05 6.02
N GLN A 3 21.08 27.66 4.75
CA GLN A 3 19.86 27.57 3.98
C GLN A 3 19.04 26.42 4.58
N THR A 4 17.98 26.74 5.33
CA THR A 4 16.96 25.76 5.69
C THR A 4 16.18 25.46 4.42
N THR A 5 16.62 24.47 3.66
CA THR A 5 15.86 23.92 2.53
C THR A 5 14.57 23.33 3.09
N ALA A 6 13.46 24.04 2.95
CA ALA A 6 12.15 23.51 3.25
C ALA A 6 11.91 22.28 2.37
N ASN A 7 11.77 21.11 3.00
CA ASN A 7 11.50 19.87 2.30
C ASN A 7 10.02 19.84 1.91
N TYR A 8 9.72 20.39 0.75
CA TYR A 8 8.35 20.43 0.21
C TYR A 8 7.87 19.07 -0.30
N ASP A 9 8.73 18.05 -0.35
CA ASP A 9 8.40 16.74 -0.92
C ASP A 9 7.78 15.75 0.06
N GLU A 10 8.03 15.90 1.35
CA GLU A 10 7.50 14.99 2.37
C GLU A 10 5.98 15.12 2.54
N PRO A 11 5.38 16.33 2.65
CA PRO A 11 3.98 16.45 3.06
C PRO A 11 3.00 15.86 2.04
N TRP A 12 3.31 15.96 0.75
CA TRP A 12 2.44 15.41 -0.29
C TRP A 12 2.56 13.89 -0.41
N LYS A 13 3.74 13.32 -0.12
CA LYS A 13 3.94 11.85 -0.09
C LYS A 13 3.23 11.22 1.09
N GLU A 14 3.31 11.86 2.24
CA GLU A 14 2.58 11.44 3.45
C GLU A 14 1.08 11.48 3.20
N ALA A 15 0.55 12.60 2.69
CA ALA A 15 -0.86 12.72 2.37
C ALA A 15 -1.34 11.67 1.36
N LEU A 16 -0.57 11.40 0.29
CA LEU A 16 -0.92 10.31 -0.62
C LEU A 16 -0.93 8.96 0.10
N THR A 17 0.03 8.69 0.97
CA THR A 17 0.08 7.41 1.70
C THR A 17 -1.11 7.25 2.64
N GLU A 18 -1.50 8.32 3.34
CA GLU A 18 -2.58 8.32 4.32
C GLU A 18 -3.97 8.26 3.66
N TYR A 19 -4.19 9.01 2.58
CA TYR A 19 -5.53 9.20 2.01
C TYR A 19 -5.81 8.35 0.77
N PHE A 20 -4.81 7.77 0.10
CA PHE A 20 -5.01 7.07 -1.17
C PHE A 20 -5.98 5.88 -1.06
N GLU A 21 -5.92 5.13 0.04
CA GLU A 21 -6.81 3.99 0.26
C GLU A 21 -8.27 4.43 0.40
N SER A 22 -8.53 5.40 1.29
CA SER A 22 -9.87 5.96 1.48
C SER A 22 -10.40 6.70 0.26
N PHE A 23 -9.51 7.34 -0.52
CA PHE A 23 -9.84 7.96 -1.80
C PHE A 23 -10.31 6.92 -2.82
N LEU A 24 -9.57 5.82 -3.00
CA LEU A 24 -9.98 4.74 -3.91
C LEU A 24 -11.27 4.07 -3.44
N TYR A 25 -11.42 3.84 -2.13
CA TYR A 25 -12.64 3.26 -1.58
C TYR A 25 -13.87 4.13 -1.87
N PHE A 26 -13.76 5.45 -1.71
CA PHE A 26 -14.88 6.36 -1.88
C PHE A 26 -15.22 6.64 -3.36
N PHE A 27 -14.22 6.88 -4.21
CA PHE A 27 -14.43 7.29 -5.60
C PHE A 27 -14.41 6.13 -6.61
N PHE A 28 -13.74 5.02 -6.29
CA PHE A 28 -13.51 3.90 -7.21
C PHE A 28 -13.67 2.53 -6.49
N PRO A 29 -14.87 2.23 -5.96
CA PRO A 29 -15.08 1.06 -5.10
C PRO A 29 -14.77 -0.28 -5.79
N GLU A 30 -15.03 -0.42 -7.09
CA GLU A 30 -14.72 -1.64 -7.83
C GLU A 30 -13.21 -1.84 -7.99
N ALA A 31 -12.46 -0.76 -8.27
CA ALA A 31 -11.02 -0.81 -8.39
C ALA A 31 -10.37 -1.13 -7.04
N HIS A 32 -10.86 -0.50 -5.96
CA HIS A 32 -10.45 -0.80 -4.59
C HIS A 32 -10.65 -2.28 -4.27
N GLN A 33 -11.83 -2.83 -4.54
CA GLN A 33 -12.14 -4.25 -4.30
C GLN A 33 -11.23 -5.19 -5.09
N LEU A 34 -10.95 -4.90 -6.37
CA LEU A 34 -10.05 -5.70 -7.20
C LEU A 34 -8.63 -5.71 -6.63
N ILE A 35 -8.12 -4.54 -6.22
CA ILE A 35 -6.81 -4.41 -5.60
C ILE A 35 -6.75 -5.19 -4.28
N SER A 36 -7.75 -5.03 -3.42
CA SER A 36 -7.84 -5.77 -2.14
C SER A 36 -7.86 -7.27 -2.35
N TYR A 37 -8.63 -7.77 -3.32
CA TYR A 37 -8.68 -9.19 -3.64
C TYR A 37 -7.34 -9.72 -4.14
N GLN A 38 -6.69 -9.01 -5.07
CA GLN A 38 -5.39 -9.41 -5.59
C GLN A 38 -4.32 -9.47 -4.49
N LEU A 39 -4.30 -8.49 -3.58
CA LEU A 39 -3.41 -8.48 -2.42
C LEU A 39 -3.66 -9.67 -1.48
N SER A 40 -4.94 -10.00 -1.24
CA SER A 40 -5.31 -11.17 -0.43
C SER A 40 -4.80 -12.48 -1.04
N VAL A 41 -4.98 -12.65 -2.36
CA VAL A 41 -4.48 -13.84 -3.08
C VAL A 41 -2.96 -13.94 -2.99
N ILE A 42 -2.25 -12.83 -3.23
CA ILE A 42 -0.77 -12.81 -3.14
C ILE A 42 -0.31 -13.16 -1.73
N SER A 43 -0.93 -12.57 -0.70
CA SER A 43 -0.62 -12.85 0.70
C SER A 43 -0.83 -14.34 1.03
N TYR A 44 -1.93 -14.92 0.58
CA TYR A 44 -2.19 -16.35 0.76
C TYR A 44 -1.14 -17.22 0.06
N GLN A 45 -0.79 -16.91 -1.19
CA GLN A 45 0.24 -17.67 -1.91
C GLN A 45 1.60 -17.60 -1.21
N LEU A 46 2.01 -16.41 -0.72
CA LEU A 46 3.23 -16.23 0.05
C LEU A 46 3.21 -17.02 1.38
N SER A 47 2.06 -17.05 2.05
CA SER A 47 1.89 -17.87 3.25
C SER A 47 2.10 -19.35 2.91
N VAL A 48 1.39 -19.87 1.90
CA VAL A 48 1.48 -21.28 1.49
C VAL A 48 2.90 -21.68 1.07
N THR A 49 3.61 -20.83 0.33
CA THR A 49 5.00 -21.12 -0.05
C THR A 49 5.93 -21.13 1.15
N ASN A 50 5.76 -20.21 2.10
CA ASN A 50 6.54 -20.17 3.34
C ASN A 50 6.31 -21.43 4.18
N TRP A 51 5.05 -21.83 4.39
CA TRP A 51 4.72 -23.07 5.11
C TRP A 51 5.43 -24.29 4.50
N LYS A 52 5.43 -24.42 3.16
CA LYS A 52 6.12 -25.51 2.46
C LYS A 52 7.63 -25.52 2.65
N GLN A 53 8.27 -24.36 2.81
CA GLN A 53 9.71 -24.26 3.06
C GLN A 53 10.07 -24.67 4.49
N VAL A 54 9.23 -24.35 5.47
CA VAL A 54 9.49 -24.68 6.89
C VAL A 54 9.14 -26.14 7.21
N SER A 55 8.23 -26.76 6.45
CA SER A 55 7.79 -28.14 6.66
C SER A 55 8.57 -29.21 5.88
N GLY A 56 9.53 -28.82 5.04
CA GLY A 56 10.36 -29.71 4.21
C GLY A 56 11.78 -29.82 4.74
#